data_AF-A0A3B0YHJ7-F1
#
_entry.id   AF-A0A3B0YHJ7-F1
#
_cell.length_a   1.000
_cell.length_b   1.000
_cell.length_c   1.000
_cell.angle_alpha   90.00
_cell.angle_beta   90.00
_cell.angle_gamma   90.00
#
_symmetry.space_group_name_H-M   'P 1'
#
loop_
_entity.id
_entity.type
_entity.pdbx_description
1 polymer ?
#
loop_
_entity_poly.entity_id
_entity_poly.type
_entity_poly.pdbx_seq_one_letter_code
_entity_poly.pdbx_strand_id
1 'polypeptide(L)' 'MCFPSPALTAPLLEAGIGVEVMDTAAACRTFNVLLSEGRPVVAALLLA' A
#
# COMPACT_ATOMS: atom_id res chain seq x y z
N MET A 1 5.44 -8.52 -9.66
CA MET A 1 5.42 -7.32 -8.79
C MET A 1 5.85 -6.14 -9.63
N CYS A 2 4.99 -5.14 -9.79
CA CYS A 2 5.28 -3.93 -10.57
C CYS A 2 5.43 -2.77 -9.60
N PHE A 3 6.51 -1.99 -9.73
CA PHE A 3 6.72 -0.81 -8.91
C PHE A 3 6.04 0.40 -9.57
N PRO A 4 5.26 1.19 -8.80
CA PRO A 4 4.71 2.43 -9.32
C PRO A 4 5.84 3.41 -9.62
N SER A 5 5.65 4.27 -10.61
CA SER A 5 6.60 5.33 -10.90
C SER A 5 6.77 6.25 -9.68
N PRO A 6 7.98 6.81 -9.44
CA PRO A 6 8.21 7.74 -8.33
C PRO A 6 7.26 8.94 -8.31
N ALA A 7 6.77 9.38 -9.48
CA ALA A 7 5.80 10.47 -9.58
C ALA A 7 4.47 10.19 -8.84
N LEU A 8 4.13 8.92 -8.62
CA LEU A 8 2.93 8.52 -7.87
C LEU A 8 3.20 8.39 -6.37
N THR A 9 4.42 8.00 -5.97
CA THR A 9 4.76 7.73 -4.56
C THR A 9 5.38 8.93 -3.86
N ALA A 10 6.13 9.79 -4.56
CA ALA A 10 6.74 11.00 -4.01
C ALA A 10 5.74 11.89 -3.24
N PRO A 11 4.57 12.28 -3.78
CA PRO A 11 3.64 13.14 -3.04
C PRO A 11 3.07 12.44 -1.79
N LEU A 12 2.95 11.11 -1.80
CA LEU A 12 2.51 10.35 -0.63
C LEU A 12 3.58 10.38 0.46
N LEU A 13 4.85 10.17 0.09
CA LEU A 13 5.97 10.25 1.03
C LEU A 13 6.15 11.65 1.60
N GLU A 14 6.00 12.70 0.79
CA GLU A 14 6.04 14.10 1.25
C GLU A 14 4.92 14.42 2.24
N ALA A 15 3.77 13.77 2.11
CA ALA A 15 2.67 13.83 3.07
C ALA A 15 2.86 12.93 4.31
N GLY A 16 4.00 12.23 4.44
CA GLY A 16 4.29 11.31 5.53
C GLY A 16 3.55 9.96 5.43
N ILE A 17 3.03 9.61 4.26
CA ILE A 17 2.32 8.35 4.00
C ILE A 17 3.35 7.33 3.48
N GLY A 18 3.61 6.29 4.28
CA GLY A 18 4.44 5.17 3.86
C GLY A 18 3.77 4.36 2.75
N VAL A 19 4.53 4.02 1.71
CA VAL A 19 4.06 3.19 0.59
C VAL A 19 4.86 1.88 0.56
N GLU A 20 4.16 0.76 0.69
CA GLU A 20 4.73 -0.58 0.53
C GLU A 20 4.15 -1.25 -0.71
N VAL A 21 5.02 -1.77 -1.56
CA VAL A 21 4.62 -2.56 -2.73
C VAL A 21 4.77 -4.02 -2.35
N MET A 22 3.80 -4.85 -2.69
CA MET A 22 3.85 -6.32 -2.54
C MET A 22 2.93 -7.00 -3.57
N ASP A 23 2.93 -8.33 -3.62
CA ASP A 23 1.91 -9.05 -4.40
C ASP A 23 0.51 -8.88 -3.77
N THR A 24 -0.54 -9.06 -4.58
CA THR A 24 -1.93 -8.84 -4.17
C THR A 24 -2.34 -9.69 -2.96
N ALA A 25 -1.86 -10.94 -2.87
CA ALA A 25 -2.21 -11.83 -1.76
C ALA A 25 -1.54 -11.36 -0.45
N ALA A 26 -0.27 -10.94 -0.51
CA ALA A 26 0.42 -10.32 0.61
C ALA A 26 -0.25 -9.01 1.03
N ALA A 27 -0.62 -8.14 0.09
CA ALA A 27 -1.29 -6.87 0.36
C ALA A 27 -2.59 -7.07 1.13
N CYS A 28 -3.42 -8.04 0.72
CA CYS A 28 -4.66 -8.37 1.44
C CYS A 28 -4.41 -8.85 2.87
N ARG A 29 -3.38 -9.67 3.10
CA ARG A 29 -3.04 -10.15 4.46
C ARG A 29 -2.59 -8.99 5.36
N THR A 30 -1.67 -8.16 4.88
CA THR A 30 -1.16 -7.00 5.62
C THR A 30 -2.26 -5.98 5.89
N PHE A 31 -3.11 -5.70 4.89
CA PHE A 31 -4.26 -4.81 5.05
C PHE A 31 -5.19 -5.27 6.17
N ASN A 32 -5.56 -6.56 6.19
CA ASN A 32 -6.45 -7.10 7.23
C ASN A 32 -5.83 -7.00 8.62
N VAL A 33 -4.52 -7.25 8.77
CA VAL A 33 -3.82 -7.08 10.05
C VAL A 33 -3.87 -5.61 10.48
N LEU A 34 -3.46 -4.68 9.63
CA LEU A 34 -3.43 -3.25 9.94
C LEU A 34 -4.84 -2.70 10.24
N LEU A 35 -5.85 -3.16 9.50
CA LEU A 35 -7.25 -2.82 9.73
C LEU A 35 -7.71 -3.33 11.10
N SER A 36 -7.37 -4.56 11.46
CA SER A 36 -7.73 -5.14 12.77
C SER A 36 -7.05 -4.44 13.95
N GLU A 37 -5.87 -3.86 13.73
CA GLU A 37 -5.16 -3.02 14.69
C GLU A 37 -5.79 -1.61 14.83
N GLY A 38 -6.80 -1.27 14.01
CA GLY A 38 -7.42 0.06 14.00
C GLY A 38 -6.53 1.16 13.41
N ARG A 39 -5.50 0.78 12.64
CA ARG A 39 -4.56 1.73 12.03
C ARG A 39 -5.18 2.32 10.76
N PRO A 40 -4.95 3.62 10.48
CA PRO A 40 -5.34 4.20 9.20
C PRO A 40 -4.52 3.54 8.08
N VAL A 41 -5.18 2.79 7.22
CA VAL A 41 -4.55 2.01 6.14
C VAL A 41 -5.38 2.08 4.86
N VAL A 42 -4.71 2.07 3.71
CA VAL A 42 -5.31 1.99 2.37
C VAL A 42 -4.54 0.94 1.57
N ALA A 43 -5.25 0.18 0.73
CA ALA A 43 -4.66 -0.78 -0.20
C ALA A 43 -5.13 -0.49 -1.63
N ALA A 44 -4.19 -0.43 -2.57
CA ALA A 44 -4.46 -0.38 -4.01
C ALA A 44 -4.15 -1.76 -4.61
N LEU A 45 -5.18 -2.47 -5.08
CA LEU A 45 -5.06 -3.84 -5.58
C LEU A 45 -5.11 -3.84 -7.11
N LEU A 46 -4.09 -4.44 -7.73
CA LEU A 46 -4.06 -4.68 -9.17
C LEU A 46 -4.56 -6.11 -9.43
N LEU A 47 -5.67 -6.20 -10.16
CA LEU A 47 -6.26 -7.46 -10.62
C LEU A 47 -5.96 -7.56 -12.12
N ALA A 48 -4.93 -8.31 -12.47
CA ALA A 48 -4.53 -8.61 -13.85
C ALA A 48 -4.71 -10.10 -14.11
#